data_AF-A0A2N5YU60-F1
#
_entry.id   AF-A0A2N5YU60-F1
#
_cell.length_a   1.000
_cell.length_b   1.000
_cell.length_c   1.000
_cell.angle_alpha   90.00
_cell.angle_beta   90.00
_cell.angle_gamma   90.00
#
_symmetry.space_group_name_H-M   'P 1'
#
loop_
_entity.id
_entity.type
_entity.pdbx_description
1 polymer ?
#
loop_
_entity_poly.entity_id
_entity_poly.type
_entity_poly.pdbx_seq_one_letter_code
_entity_poly.pdbx_strand_id
1 'polypeptide(L)'
;MNKSNKILLGILTIWPILYILFFMFFVFSSMVFTISESDPSIFMGGFAFVFLFHFITIVLAMGLTVFYAINIFRNDRVESDKKPLWLIIIFVGNVIGMIIYFYLFIWKDEENKPEITYSNN
;
A
#
# COMPACT_ATOMS: atom_id res chain seq x y z
N MET A 1 -5.69 4.90 15.90
CA MET A 1 -6.53 5.19 14.71
C MET A 1 -7.89 4.52 14.93
N ASN A 2 -9.00 5.10 14.46
CA ASN A 2 -10.30 4.39 14.48
C ASN A 2 -10.36 3.33 13.36
N LYS A 3 -11.32 2.40 13.46
CA LYS A 3 -11.48 1.27 12.53
C LYS A 3 -11.61 1.70 11.07
N SER A 4 -12.37 2.76 10.78
CA SER A 4 -12.55 3.28 9.42
C SER A 4 -11.22 3.72 8.79
N ASN A 5 -10.39 4.46 9.53
CA ASN A 5 -9.09 4.91 9.03
C ASN A 5 -8.14 3.73 8.80
N LYS A 6 -8.23 2.66 9.60
CA LYS A 6 -7.45 1.45 9.37
C LYS A 6 -7.87 0.76 8.08
N ILE A 7 -9.16 0.58 7.86
CA ILE A 7 -9.69 -0.03 6.63
C ILE A 7 -9.25 0.79 5.41
N LEU A 8 -9.40 2.11 5.46
CA LEU A 8 -8.96 3.00 4.38
C LEU A 8 -7.46 2.86 4.10
N LEU A 9 -6.62 2.89 5.14
CA LEU A 9 -5.17 2.70 5.00
C LEU A 9 -4.83 1.32 4.40
N GLY A 10 -5.53 0.27 4.81
CA GLY A 10 -5.35 -1.08 4.27
C GLY A 10 -5.67 -1.14 2.77
N ILE A 11 -6.80 -0.56 2.36
CA ILE A 11 -7.19 -0.45 0.94
C ILE A 11 -6.13 0.32 0.15
N LEU A 12 -5.69 1.48 0.66
CA LEU A 12 -4.65 2.29 0.02
C LEU A 12 -3.31 1.54 -0.07
N THR A 13 -2.99 0.69 0.91
CA THR A 13 -1.75 -0.11 0.90
C THR A 13 -1.79 -1.22 -0.14
N ILE A 14 -2.97 -1.81 -0.39
CA ILE A 14 -3.14 -2.87 -1.40
C ILE A 14 -3.29 -2.28 -2.82
N TRP A 15 -3.77 -1.03 -2.93
CA TRP A 15 -4.03 -0.35 -4.20
C TRP A 15 -2.87 -0.42 -5.22
N PRO A 16 -1.60 -0.14 -4.87
CA PRO A 16 -0.49 -0.23 -5.83
C PRO A 16 -0.36 -1.61 -6.50
N ILE A 17 -0.58 -2.71 -5.77
CA ILE A 17 -0.54 -4.06 -6.37
C ILE A 17 -1.67 -4.23 -7.38
N LEU A 18 -2.90 -3.90 -6.98
CA LEU A 18 -4.07 -4.02 -7.85
C LEU A 18 -3.89 -3.18 -9.12
N TYR A 19 -3.35 -1.98 -8.95
CA TYR A 19 -3.05 -1.08 -10.06
C TYR A 19 -1.95 -1.64 -10.97
N ILE A 20 -0.87 -2.22 -10.45
CA ILE A 20 0.18 -2.86 -11.27
C ILE A 20 -0.39 -3.98 -12.12
N LEU A 21 -1.26 -4.83 -11.56
CA LEU A 21 -1.91 -5.91 -12.31
C LEU A 21 -2.81 -5.37 -13.43
N PHE A 22 -3.62 -4.37 -13.12
CA PHE A 22 -4.45 -3.68 -14.10
C PHE A 22 -3.60 -3.01 -15.20
N PHE A 23 -2.55 -2.30 -14.82
CA PHE A 23 -1.64 -1.61 -15.73
C PHE A 23 -0.95 -2.59 -16.68
N MET A 24 -0.41 -3.69 -16.14
CA MET A 24 0.20 -4.74 -16.97
C MET A 24 -0.82 -5.30 -17.94
N PHE A 25 -2.00 -5.69 -17.47
CA PHE A 25 -3.07 -6.22 -18.33
C PHE A 25 -3.43 -5.24 -19.46
N PHE A 26 -3.59 -3.95 -19.14
CA PHE A 26 -3.90 -2.91 -20.12
C PHE A 26 -2.78 -2.74 -21.16
N VAL A 27 -1.52 -2.67 -20.72
CA VAL A 27 -0.37 -2.50 -21.63
C VAL A 27 -0.22 -3.72 -22.54
N PHE A 28 -0.30 -4.94 -22.00
CA PHE A 28 -0.23 -6.15 -22.81
C PHE A 28 -1.38 -6.23 -23.82
N SER A 29 -2.61 -5.95 -23.39
CA SER A 29 -3.77 -5.93 -24.28
C SER A 29 -3.60 -4.90 -25.40
N SER A 30 -3.26 -3.66 -25.06
CA SER A 30 -3.07 -2.58 -26.06
C SER A 30 -1.93 -2.87 -27.05
N MET A 31 -0.84 -3.51 -26.59
CA MET A 31 0.24 -3.96 -27.48
C MET A 31 -0.23 -5.03 -28.47
N VAL A 32 -0.98 -6.04 -28.01
CA VAL A 32 -1.52 -7.10 -28.87
C VAL A 32 -2.46 -6.52 -29.94
N PHE A 33 -3.37 -5.62 -29.54
CA PHE A 33 -4.28 -4.95 -30.47
C PHE A 33 -3.55 -4.05 -31.48
N THR A 34 -2.54 -3.28 -31.04
CA THR A 34 -1.76 -2.40 -31.92
C THR A 34 -1.01 -3.17 -33.00
N ILE A 35 -0.44 -4.33 -32.65
CA ILE A 35 0.25 -5.20 -33.61
C ILE A 35 -0.74 -5.80 -34.61
N SER A 36 -1.93 -6.22 -34.14
CA SER A 36 -2.97 -6.83 -34.97
C SER A 36 -3.55 -5.87 -36.00
N GLU A 37 -3.89 -4.64 -35.57
CA GLU A 37 -4.55 -3.64 -36.43
C GLU A 37 -3.54 -2.74 -37.17
N SER A 38 -2.24 -2.84 -36.85
CA SER A 38 -1.17 -1.96 -37.38
C SER A 38 -1.43 -0.45 -37.21
N ASP A 39 -2.31 -0.07 -36.28
CA ASP A 39 -2.67 1.31 -35.97
C ASP A 39 -2.10 1.72 -34.59
N PRO A 40 -1.05 2.57 -34.54
CA PRO A 40 -0.45 3.04 -33.30
C PRO A 40 -1.34 4.03 -32.52
N SER A 41 -2.42 4.54 -33.11
CA SER A 41 -3.31 5.52 -32.47
C SER A 41 -4.04 4.92 -31.25
N ILE A 42 -4.33 3.62 -31.27
CA ILE A 42 -4.99 2.88 -30.19
C ILE A 42 -4.15 2.92 -28.91
N PHE A 43 -2.84 2.68 -29.03
CA PHE A 43 -1.92 2.76 -27.89
C PHE A 43 -1.82 4.20 -27.37
N MET A 44 -1.63 5.18 -28.26
CA MET A 44 -1.43 6.58 -27.87
C MET A 44 -2.66 7.20 -27.19
N GLY A 45 -3.89 6.87 -27.64
CA GLY A 45 -5.13 7.45 -27.12
C GLY A 45 -5.40 7.10 -25.65
N GLY A 46 -5.09 5.86 -25.24
CA GLY A 46 -5.23 5.42 -23.85
C GLY A 46 -4.02 5.77 -22.96
N PHE A 47 -2.85 6.01 -23.57
CA PHE A 47 -1.60 6.16 -22.86
C PHE A 47 -1.59 7.36 -21.90
N ALA A 48 -2.08 8.53 -22.33
CA ALA A 48 -2.05 9.74 -21.51
C ALA A 48 -2.85 9.58 -20.20
N PHE A 49 -4.03 8.95 -20.28
CA PHE A 49 -4.87 8.70 -19.11
C PHE A 49 -4.20 7.70 -18.15
N VAL A 50 -3.74 6.56 -18.69
CA VAL A 50 -3.07 5.55 -17.87
C VAL A 50 -1.80 6.10 -17.23
N PHE A 51 -1.04 6.94 -17.94
CA PHE A 51 0.16 7.60 -17.42
C PHE A 51 -0.16 8.54 -16.25
N LEU A 52 -1.24 9.33 -16.34
CA LEU A 52 -1.67 10.18 -15.22
C LEU A 52 -2.04 9.35 -13.98
N PHE A 53 -2.80 8.27 -14.15
CA PHE A 53 -3.14 7.36 -13.04
C PHE A 53 -1.89 6.66 -12.46
N HIS A 54 -0.92 6.35 -13.32
CA HIS A 54 0.36 5.76 -12.90
C HIS A 54 1.12 6.74 -12.00
N PHE A 55 1.20 8.00 -12.43
CA PHE A 55 1.85 9.06 -11.67
C PHE A 55 1.19 9.28 -10.30
N ILE A 56 -0.14 9.31 -10.24
CA ILE A 56 -0.88 9.41 -8.97
C ILE A 56 -0.54 8.22 -8.06
N THR A 57 -0.45 7.02 -8.62
CA THR A 57 -0.13 5.81 -7.86
C THR A 57 1.30 5.83 -7.32
N ILE A 58 2.26 6.37 -8.07
CA ILE A 58 3.63 6.59 -7.59
C ILE A 58 3.64 7.56 -6.41
N VAL A 59 2.96 8.71 -6.54
CA VAL A 59 2.89 9.71 -5.46
C VAL A 59 2.23 9.11 -4.21
N LEU A 60 1.16 8.33 -4.38
CA LEU A 60 0.52 7.61 -3.28
C LEU A 60 1.49 6.62 -2.62
N ALA A 61 2.21 5.81 -3.38
CA ALA A 61 3.16 4.82 -2.86
C ALA A 61 4.32 5.50 -2.10
N MET A 62 4.82 6.64 -2.59
CA MET A 62 5.79 7.46 -1.87
C MET A 62 5.21 7.98 -0.55
N GLY A 63 3.98 8.51 -0.58
CA GLY A 63 3.28 8.97 0.62
C GLY A 63 3.09 7.86 1.65
N LEU A 64 2.69 6.66 1.22
CA LEU A 64 2.58 5.47 2.08
C LEU A 64 3.92 5.09 2.69
N THR A 65 5.00 5.09 1.90
CA THR A 65 6.35 4.79 2.40
C THR A 65 6.74 5.73 3.54
N VAL A 66 6.55 7.04 3.35
CA VAL A 66 6.82 8.04 4.38
C VAL A 66 5.91 7.86 5.60
N PHE A 67 4.62 7.63 5.38
CA PHE A 67 3.65 7.39 6.46
C PHE A 67 4.06 6.20 7.33
N TYR A 68 4.38 5.07 6.70
CA TYR A 68 4.77 3.85 7.43
C TYR A 68 6.12 4.02 8.13
N ALA A 69 7.09 4.70 7.51
CA ALA A 69 8.36 5.04 8.16
C ALA A 69 8.12 5.86 9.45
N ILE A 70 7.32 6.92 9.37
CA ILE A 70 6.96 7.73 10.55
C ILE A 70 6.21 6.88 11.58
N ASN A 71 5.29 6.02 11.15
CA ASN A 71 4.54 5.16 12.04
C ASN A 71 5.43 4.18 12.81
N ILE A 72 6.43 3.58 12.17
CA ILE A 72 7.41 2.69 12.82
C ILE A 72 8.06 3.38 14.02
N PHE A 73 8.53 4.62 13.85
CA PHE A 73 9.21 5.32 14.93
C PHE A 73 8.29 5.82 16.03
N ARG A 74 7.02 6.10 15.70
CA ARG A 74 6.00 6.58 16.64
C ARG A 74 5.21 5.46 17.32
N ASN A 75 5.34 4.22 16.88
CA ASN A 75 4.59 3.09 17.43
C ASN A 75 5.38 2.44 18.56
N ASP A 76 4.86 2.53 19.79
CA ASP A 76 5.52 1.99 20.99
C ASP A 76 5.50 0.45 21.05
N ARG A 77 4.68 -0.21 20.23
CA ARG A 77 4.65 -1.69 20.11
C ARG A 77 5.81 -2.24 19.28
N VAL A 78 6.48 -1.40 18.51
CA VAL A 78 7.70 -1.78 17.81
C VAL A 78 8.86 -1.55 18.77
N GLU A 79 9.50 -2.62 19.21
CA GLU A 79 10.69 -2.53 20.07
C GLU A 79 11.74 -1.61 19.43
N SER A 80 12.39 -0.77 20.25
CA SER A 80 13.21 0.34 19.75
C SER A 80 14.39 -0.13 18.88
N ASP A 81 14.95 -1.30 19.19
CA ASP A 81 16.01 -1.97 18.45
C ASP A 81 15.53 -2.57 17.11
N LYS A 82 14.24 -2.92 17.00
CA LYS A 82 13.60 -3.45 15.78
C LYS A 82 13.08 -2.38 14.83
N LYS A 83 13.00 -1.11 15.26
CA LYS A 83 12.53 0.00 14.41
C LYS A 83 13.35 0.18 13.11
N PRO A 84 14.69 0.22 13.14
CA PRO A 84 15.48 0.31 11.91
C PRO A 84 15.30 -0.90 10.99
N LEU A 85 15.17 -2.10 11.56
CA LEU A 85 14.91 -3.32 10.78
C LEU A 85 13.57 -3.22 10.04
N TRP A 86 12.51 -2.76 10.71
CA TRP A 86 11.21 -2.56 10.07
C TRP A 86 11.26 -1.49 8.97
N LEU A 87 12.04 -0.43 9.16
CA LEU A 87 12.23 0.57 8.10
C LEU A 87 12.86 -0.08 6.85
N ILE A 88 13.88 -0.93 7.02
CA ILE A 88 14.50 -1.68 5.92
C ILE A 88 13.49 -2.64 5.27
N ILE A 89 12.70 -3.38 6.06
CA ILE A 89 11.67 -4.28 5.54
C ILE A 89 10.65 -3.53 4.68
N ILE A 90 10.22 -2.34 5.11
CA ILE A 90 9.29 -1.53 4.33
C ILE A 90 9.96 -0.94 3.09
N PHE A 91 11.22 -0.55 3.16
CA PHE A 91 11.91 0.03 2.01
C PHE A 91 12.23 -1.02 0.93
N VAL A 92 12.76 -2.18 1.34
CA VAL A 92 13.17 -3.28 0.45
C VAL A 92 11.98 -4.15 0.06
N GLY A 93 11.16 -4.55 1.03
CA GLY A 93 9.95 -5.36 0.80
C GLY A 93 8.78 -4.55 0.23
N ASN A 94 8.90 -3.22 0.21
CA ASN A 94 7.92 -2.29 -0.32
C ASN A 94 6.50 -2.63 0.18
N VAL A 95 5.56 -2.78 -0.74
CA VAL A 95 4.15 -3.07 -0.44
C VAL A 95 3.96 -4.33 0.40
N ILE A 96 4.79 -5.37 0.23
CA ILE A 96 4.69 -6.62 1.03
C ILE A 96 5.07 -6.31 2.48
N GLY A 97 6.16 -5.59 2.68
CA GLY A 97 6.59 -5.13 4.00
C GLY A 97 5.53 -4.26 4.68
N MET A 98 4.89 -3.37 3.93
CA MET A 98 3.80 -2.51 4.41
C MET A 98 2.56 -3.33 4.82
N ILE A 99 2.15 -4.32 4.02
CA ILE A 99 0.99 -5.17 4.34
C ILE A 99 1.22 -5.96 5.63
N ILE A 100 2.41 -6.56 5.79
CA ILE A 100 2.76 -7.31 6.99
C ILE A 100 2.79 -6.37 8.20
N TYR A 101 3.45 -5.22 8.08
CA TYR A 101 3.51 -4.23 9.16
C TYR A 101 2.12 -3.74 9.56
N PHE A 102 1.27 -3.40 8.57
CA PHE A 102 -0.10 -2.99 8.79
C PHE A 102 -0.88 -4.03 9.59
N TYR A 103 -0.80 -5.30 9.21
CA TYR A 103 -1.52 -6.36 9.90
C TYR A 103 -1.04 -6.54 11.35
N LEU A 104 0.27 -6.55 11.59
CA LEU A 104 0.85 -6.82 12.91
C LEU A 104 0.70 -5.64 13.90
N PHE A 105 0.95 -4.42 13.44
CA PHE A 105 1.11 -3.25 14.33
C PHE A 105 -0.04 -2.24 14.25
N ILE A 106 -0.84 -2.24 13.18
CA ILE A 106 -1.96 -1.29 13.01
C ILE A 106 -3.31 -1.99 13.18
N TRP A 107 -3.51 -3.13 12.50
CA TRP A 107 -4.78 -3.85 12.54
C TRP A 107 -5.04 -4.49 13.90
N LYS A 108 -4.11 -5.33 14.38
CA LYS A 108 -4.19 -6.03 15.68
C LYS A 108 -4.13 -5.12 16.93
N ASP A 109 -4.01 -3.82 16.74
CA ASP A 109 -3.93 -2.82 17.82
C ASP A 109 -5.24 -2.65 18.62
N GLU A 110 -6.38 -3.11 18.10
CA GLU A 110 -7.67 -2.98 18.79
C GLU A 110 -8.11 -4.21 19.59
N GLU A 111 -7.55 -5.41 19.33
CA GLU A 111 -7.98 -6.65 20.00
C GLU A 111 -7.33 -6.89 21.37
N ASN A 112 -6.25 -6.19 21.71
CA ASN A 112 -5.47 -6.41 22.94
C ASN A 112 -5.56 -5.24 23.93
N LYS A 113 -6.68 -4.52 24.00
CA LYS A 113 -6.96 -3.71 25.19
C LYS A 113 -7.47 -4.68 26.26
N PRO A 114 -6.77 -4.89 27.39
CA PRO A 114 -7.32 -5.70 28.47
C PRO A 114 -8.68 -5.11 28.84
N GLU A 115 -9.74 -5.93 28.78
CA GLU A 115 -10.97 -5.62 29.49
C GLU A 115 -10.55 -5.33 30.93
N ILE A 116 -10.72 -4.08 31.35
CA ILE A 116 -10.54 -3.71 32.75
C ILE A 116 -11.72 -4.37 33.47
N THR A 117 -11.57 -5.63 33.84
CA THR A 117 -12.47 -6.30 34.78
C THR A 117 -12.27 -5.57 36.10
N TYR A 118 -13.19 -4.64 36.39
CA TYR A 118 -13.33 -4.11 37.74
C TYR A 118 -13.71 -5.29 38.64
N SER A 119 -12.70 -5.88 39.26
CA SER A 119 -12.87 -6.79 40.39
C SER A 119 -13.45 -5.96 41.53
N ASN A 120 -14.78 -5.93 41.63
CA ASN A 120 -15.47 -5.39 42.79
C ASN A 120 -15.18 -6.32 43.98
N ASN A 121 -14.26 -5.89 44.85
CA ASN A 121 -14.11 -6.41 46.21
C ASN A 121 -15.08 -5.72 47.14
#